data_AF-R6Q1K4-F1
#
_entry.id   AF-R6Q1K4-F1
#
_cell.length_a   1.000
_cell.length_b   1.000
_cell.length_c   1.000
_cell.angle_alpha   90.00
_cell.angle_beta   90.00
_cell.angle_gamma   90.00
#
_symmetry.space_group_name_H-M   'P 1'
#
loop_
_entity.id
_entity.type
_entity.pdbx_description
1 polymer ?
#
loop_
_entity_poly.entity_id
_entity_poly.type
_entity_poly.pdbx_seq_one_letter_code
_entity_poly.pdbx_strand_id
1 'polypeptide(L)'
;MKQKLLALVCALALVVSLAGCVISTPDTVGSIGDYEISSGLYLLAQYDAYQKAADLASSDQDAANVKAFLKQTITVDSDSGETATVSDYVARKTLENLQTYAATELRFDELGGQLTAEEEQQADSYAQQLMDQYGDTYKANGIGLETVQHFERILLKSNDLLTLVYGNGGETPVSDADLTEHLENNMVELAYYVVPLYNTSTYAFADDDQKAQMLTLAQQAATAVNLASNESASEQVSALNAAAQAALPDIYAVLGSTPSDTNVQTELLGASTLDSTFTQSGSADAIRNLAYGQAAAVQYSSYAMMLALRVDPLSVASLDDLRDQVITDMKTSELKTALSDYGASLENHLDTSAMNKLPMTKIVNK
;
A
#
# COMPACT_ATOMS: atom_id res chain seq x y z
N MET A 1 41.22 -8.53 -14.94
CA MET A 1 41.93 -9.79 -14.63
C MET A 1 40.88 -10.74 -14.04
N LYS A 2 40.35 -11.74 -14.77
CA LYS A 2 40.79 -13.17 -14.78
C LYS A 2 41.36 -13.58 -13.41
N GLN A 3 40.92 -14.61 -12.69
CA GLN A 3 40.45 -15.96 -13.06
C GLN A 3 40.25 -16.74 -11.72
N LYS A 4 39.16 -17.49 -11.43
CA LYS A 4 39.02 -18.98 -11.46
C LYS A 4 37.95 -19.32 -10.40
N LEU A 5 36.80 -19.91 -10.72
CA LEU A 5 36.51 -21.32 -11.03
C LEU A 5 36.87 -22.30 -9.88
N LEU A 6 35.83 -22.79 -9.20
CA LEU A 6 35.80 -24.11 -8.57
C LEU A 6 34.40 -24.70 -8.81
N ALA A 7 34.37 -25.73 -9.65
CA ALA A 7 33.26 -26.65 -9.83
C ALA A 7 33.60 -27.94 -9.08
N LEU A 8 32.61 -28.54 -8.39
CA LEU A 8 32.58 -29.97 -8.04
C LEU A 8 31.12 -30.33 -7.64
N VAL A 9 30.31 -30.92 -8.53
CA VAL A 9 30.03 -32.37 -8.73
C VAL A 9 28.97 -32.97 -7.79
N CYS A 10 28.01 -33.63 -8.46
CA CYS A 10 26.85 -34.39 -8.05
C CYS A 10 26.97 -35.35 -6.85
N ALA A 11 25.85 -35.52 -6.14
CA ALA A 11 25.44 -36.81 -5.59
C ALA A 11 23.90 -36.94 -5.63
N LEU A 12 23.40 -37.77 -6.55
CA LEU A 12 22.07 -38.38 -6.46
C LEU A 12 22.02 -39.26 -5.21
N ALA A 13 20.93 -39.16 -4.45
CA ALA A 13 20.45 -40.24 -3.60
C ALA A 13 18.93 -40.34 -3.74
N LEU A 14 18.49 -41.16 -4.70
CA LEU A 14 17.18 -41.81 -4.66
C LEU A 14 17.24 -42.92 -3.61
N VAL A 15 16.37 -42.86 -2.59
CA VAL A 15 15.94 -44.07 -1.86
C VAL A 15 14.42 -44.03 -1.71
N VAL A 16 13.83 -45.15 -2.12
CA VAL A 16 12.41 -45.44 -2.26
C VAL A 16 11.79 -45.92 -0.94
N SER A 17 10.46 -45.80 -0.88
CA SER A 17 9.46 -46.56 -0.12
C SER A 17 8.95 -46.01 1.23
N LEU A 18 7.76 -45.43 1.17
CA LEU A 18 6.57 -45.96 1.84
C LEU A 18 5.33 -45.61 1.02
N ALA A 19 4.83 -46.60 0.27
CA ALA A 19 3.47 -46.60 -0.25
C ALA A 19 2.51 -46.88 0.92
N GLY A 20 2.18 -45.85 1.70
CA GLY A 20 0.87 -45.73 2.32
C GLY A 20 0.15 -44.68 1.50
N CYS A 21 -1.12 -44.89 1.11
CA CYS A 21 -1.90 -43.98 0.25
C CYS A 21 -1.58 -42.51 0.53
N VAL A 22 -0.62 -41.96 -0.22
CA VAL A 22 -0.23 -40.57 -0.10
C VAL A 22 -1.38 -39.87 -0.79
N ILE A 23 -2.24 -39.21 -0.01
CA ILE A 23 -3.09 -38.18 -0.57
C ILE A 23 -2.08 -37.14 -1.07
N SER A 24 -1.63 -37.28 -2.31
CA SER A 24 -0.77 -36.31 -2.94
C SER A 24 -1.53 -34.99 -2.91
N THR A 25 -0.91 -33.99 -2.29
CA THR A 25 -1.36 -32.62 -2.44
C THR A 25 -1.42 -32.36 -3.95
N PRO A 26 -2.58 -31.99 -4.50
CA PRO A 26 -2.66 -31.73 -5.93
C PRO A 26 -1.79 -30.52 -6.25
N ASP A 27 -1.19 -30.45 -7.43
CA ASP A 27 -0.38 -29.29 -7.83
C ASP A 27 -1.26 -28.04 -8.07
N THR A 28 -2.52 -28.27 -8.43
CA THR A 28 -3.52 -27.25 -8.78
C THR A 28 -4.88 -27.55 -8.15
N VAL A 29 -5.74 -26.54 -8.04
CA VAL A 29 -7.13 -26.67 -7.56
C VAL A 29 -8.16 -26.42 -8.65
N GLY A 30 -7.76 -26.51 -9.92
CA GLY A 30 -8.59 -26.22 -11.10
C GLY A 30 -8.28 -24.86 -11.70
N SER A 31 -9.24 -24.26 -12.40
CA SER A 31 -9.06 -22.97 -13.07
C SER A 31 -10.23 -22.01 -12.84
N ILE A 32 -9.97 -20.72 -13.08
CA ILE A 32 -10.98 -19.67 -13.20
C ILE A 32 -10.77 -19.03 -14.58
N GLY A 33 -11.75 -19.19 -15.47
CA GLY A 33 -11.54 -18.99 -16.91
C GLY A 33 -10.42 -19.90 -17.42
N ASP A 34 -9.54 -19.33 -18.24
CA ASP A 34 -8.38 -20.03 -18.80
C ASP A 34 -7.15 -20.01 -17.88
N TYR A 35 -7.25 -19.42 -16.68
CA TYR A 35 -6.14 -19.31 -15.73
C TYR A 35 -6.17 -20.44 -14.69
N GLU A 36 -5.11 -21.25 -14.68
CA GLU A 36 -4.94 -22.36 -13.74
C GLU A 36 -4.52 -21.86 -12.34
N ILE A 37 -5.21 -22.32 -11.30
CA ILE A 37 -4.92 -21.97 -9.91
C ILE A 37 -4.05 -23.05 -9.28
N SER A 38 -2.80 -22.70 -8.99
CA SER A 38 -1.92 -23.57 -8.21
C SER A 38 -2.43 -23.75 -6.78
N SER A 39 -2.11 -24.90 -6.17
CA SER A 39 -2.44 -25.16 -4.77
C SER A 39 -1.77 -24.15 -3.81
N GLY A 40 -0.58 -23.67 -4.16
CA GLY A 40 0.11 -22.63 -3.40
C GLY A 40 -0.68 -21.31 -3.41
N LEU A 41 -1.11 -20.85 -4.59
CA LEU A 41 -1.89 -19.61 -4.71
C LEU A 41 -3.25 -19.72 -4.01
N TYR A 42 -3.89 -20.89 -4.07
CA TYR A 42 -5.09 -21.19 -3.29
C TYR A 42 -4.86 -21.09 -1.77
N LEU A 43 -3.77 -21.68 -1.27
CA LEU A 43 -3.43 -21.64 0.15
C LEU A 43 -3.07 -20.22 0.62
N LEU A 44 -2.38 -19.44 -0.22
CA LEU A 44 -2.10 -18.03 0.04
C LEU A 44 -3.41 -17.22 0.13
N ALA A 45 -4.30 -17.35 -0.87
CA ALA A 45 -5.59 -16.67 -0.87
C ALA A 45 -6.46 -17.03 0.36
N GLN A 46 -6.41 -18.30 0.77
CA GLN A 46 -7.13 -18.80 1.94
C GLN A 46 -6.55 -18.29 3.25
N TYR A 47 -5.22 -18.24 3.36
CA TYR A 47 -4.52 -17.70 4.52
C TYR A 47 -4.78 -16.18 4.66
N ASP A 48 -4.69 -15.42 3.58
CA ASP A 48 -4.98 -13.98 3.58
C ASP A 48 -6.43 -13.68 3.98
N ALA A 49 -7.38 -14.49 3.47
CA ALA A 49 -8.78 -14.38 3.86
C ALA A 49 -8.99 -14.68 5.36
N TYR A 50 -8.23 -15.64 5.92
CA TYR A 50 -8.26 -15.94 7.35
C TYR A 50 -7.67 -14.82 8.20
N GLN A 51 -6.54 -14.23 7.79
CA GLN A 51 -5.95 -13.10 8.50
C GLN A 51 -6.89 -11.90 8.53
N LYS A 52 -7.57 -11.59 7.42
CA LYS A 52 -8.63 -10.54 7.40
C LYS A 52 -9.77 -10.86 8.36
N ALA A 53 -10.16 -12.12 8.49
CA ALA A 53 -11.17 -12.52 9.45
C ALA A 53 -10.68 -12.36 10.89
N ALA A 54 -9.41 -12.68 11.16
CA ALA A 54 -8.76 -12.50 12.46
C ALA A 54 -8.65 -11.02 12.85
N ASP A 55 -8.41 -10.12 11.89
CA ASP A 55 -8.38 -8.67 12.13
C ASP A 55 -9.77 -8.10 12.50
N LEU A 56 -10.84 -8.76 12.04
CA LEU A 56 -12.22 -8.43 12.40
C LEU A 56 -12.68 -9.06 13.72
N ALA A 57 -11.83 -9.89 14.35
CA ALA A 57 -12.18 -10.58 15.57
C ALA A 57 -12.32 -9.61 16.74
N SER A 58 -13.35 -9.80 17.57
CA SER A 58 -13.45 -9.09 18.85
C SER A 58 -12.46 -9.64 19.87
N SER A 59 -12.20 -8.89 20.94
CA SER A 59 -11.17 -9.24 21.94
C SER A 59 -11.43 -10.55 22.71
N ASP A 60 -12.65 -11.09 22.67
CA ASP A 60 -13.04 -12.38 23.25
C ASP A 60 -12.92 -13.55 22.25
N GLN A 61 -12.57 -13.29 21.00
CA GLN A 61 -12.40 -14.29 19.95
C GLN A 61 -10.92 -14.66 19.78
N ASP A 62 -10.61 -15.94 20.00
CA ASP A 62 -9.25 -16.46 19.89
C ASP A 62 -8.97 -16.96 18.46
N ALA A 63 -8.43 -16.07 17.62
CA ALA A 63 -8.04 -16.39 16.26
C ALA A 63 -6.83 -17.34 16.15
N ALA A 64 -6.09 -17.62 17.22
CA ALA A 64 -5.04 -18.65 17.21
C ALA A 64 -5.64 -20.06 17.27
N ASN A 65 -6.83 -20.21 17.89
CA ASN A 65 -7.59 -21.45 17.87
C ASN A 65 -8.44 -21.59 16.61
N VAL A 66 -7.78 -21.79 15.47
CA VAL A 66 -8.38 -21.86 14.12
C VAL A 66 -9.67 -22.68 14.07
N LYS A 67 -9.68 -23.90 14.60
CA LYS A 67 -10.87 -24.78 14.53
C LYS A 67 -12.08 -24.24 15.30
N ALA A 68 -11.84 -23.51 16.39
CA ALA A 68 -12.89 -22.87 17.16
C ALA A 68 -13.30 -21.56 16.49
N PHE A 69 -12.33 -20.73 16.10
CA PHE A 69 -12.55 -19.43 15.47
C PHE A 69 -13.35 -19.54 14.17
N LEU A 70 -13.05 -20.53 13.32
CA LEU A 70 -13.80 -20.79 12.07
C LEU A 70 -15.32 -20.98 12.29
N LYS A 71 -15.77 -21.34 13.49
CA LYS A 71 -17.19 -21.53 13.83
C LYS A 71 -17.83 -20.31 14.48
N GLN A 72 -17.03 -19.29 14.80
CA GLN A 72 -17.52 -18.06 15.40
C GLN A 72 -18.10 -17.13 14.33
N THR A 73 -18.81 -16.12 14.79
CA THR A 73 -19.40 -15.08 13.96
C THR A 73 -18.63 -13.78 14.16
N ILE A 74 -18.26 -13.12 13.07
CA ILE A 74 -17.59 -11.81 13.08
C ILE A 74 -18.51 -10.76 12.46
N THR A 75 -18.34 -9.51 12.87
CA THR A 75 -18.94 -8.36 12.19
C THR A 75 -18.09 -8.02 10.98
N VAL A 76 -18.66 -8.09 9.79
CA VAL A 76 -17.95 -7.88 8.52
C VAL A 76 -18.15 -6.48 7.95
N ASP A 77 -19.18 -5.78 8.44
CA ASP A 77 -19.46 -4.37 8.17
C ASP A 77 -19.98 -3.73 9.45
N SER A 78 -19.22 -2.79 10.00
CA SER A 78 -19.56 -2.10 11.26
C SER A 78 -20.72 -1.12 11.10
N ASP A 79 -20.93 -0.59 9.91
CA ASP A 79 -21.93 0.46 9.64
C ASP A 79 -23.33 -0.16 9.48
N SER A 80 -23.41 -1.29 8.76
CA SER A 80 -24.67 -2.02 8.59
C SER A 80 -24.93 -3.06 9.70
N GLY A 81 -23.88 -3.45 10.43
CA GLY A 81 -23.92 -4.54 11.40
C GLY A 81 -24.00 -5.93 10.75
N GLU A 82 -23.64 -6.05 9.47
CA GLU A 82 -23.58 -7.33 8.78
C GLU A 82 -22.62 -8.28 9.49
N THR A 83 -23.01 -9.55 9.61
CA THR A 83 -22.20 -10.59 10.24
C THR A 83 -22.10 -11.81 9.35
N ALA A 84 -21.00 -12.56 9.51
CA ALA A 84 -20.81 -13.84 8.86
C ALA A 84 -20.12 -14.82 9.79
N THR A 85 -20.37 -16.12 9.62
CA THR A 85 -19.50 -17.14 10.22
C THR A 85 -18.12 -17.04 9.57
N VAL A 86 -17.06 -17.16 10.38
CA VAL A 86 -15.68 -17.02 9.90
C VAL A 86 -15.39 -17.98 8.75
N SER A 87 -15.86 -19.24 8.79
CA SER A 87 -15.69 -20.18 7.67
C SER A 87 -16.28 -19.69 6.36
N ASP A 88 -17.48 -19.09 6.40
CA ASP A 88 -18.19 -18.61 5.22
C ASP A 88 -17.52 -17.35 4.68
N TYR A 89 -17.07 -16.47 5.57
CA TYR A 89 -16.27 -15.31 5.21
C TYR A 89 -14.97 -15.73 4.53
N VAL A 90 -14.21 -16.66 5.12
CA VAL A 90 -12.93 -17.14 4.58
C VAL A 90 -13.15 -17.82 3.23
N ALA A 91 -14.13 -18.71 3.09
CA ALA A 91 -14.43 -19.38 1.82
C ALA A 91 -14.77 -18.38 0.71
N ARG A 92 -15.65 -17.41 1.01
CA ARG A 92 -16.04 -16.37 0.07
C ARG A 92 -14.87 -15.48 -0.32
N LYS A 93 -14.10 -14.98 0.65
CA LYS A 93 -12.94 -14.11 0.38
C LYS A 93 -11.80 -14.84 -0.34
N THR A 94 -11.64 -16.14 -0.08
CA THR A 94 -10.70 -16.98 -0.85
C THR A 94 -11.09 -16.99 -2.33
N LEU A 95 -12.38 -17.22 -2.64
CA LEU A 95 -12.86 -17.22 -4.02
C LEU A 95 -12.73 -15.83 -4.69
N GLU A 96 -13.16 -14.76 -4.00
CA GLU A 96 -13.04 -13.38 -4.51
C GLU A 96 -11.58 -13.02 -4.82
N ASN A 97 -10.63 -13.39 -3.95
CA ASN A 97 -9.21 -13.19 -4.19
C ASN A 97 -8.74 -13.95 -5.43
N LEU A 98 -9.06 -15.24 -5.55
CA LEU A 98 -8.65 -16.07 -6.69
C LEU A 98 -9.23 -15.56 -8.02
N GLN A 99 -10.49 -15.12 -8.01
CA GLN A 99 -11.13 -14.49 -9.16
C GLN A 99 -10.39 -13.22 -9.58
N THR A 100 -10.00 -12.38 -8.62
CA THR A 100 -9.23 -11.15 -8.88
C THR A 100 -7.84 -11.45 -9.42
N TYR A 101 -7.16 -12.48 -8.89
CA TYR A 101 -5.84 -12.90 -9.37
C TYR A 101 -5.91 -13.42 -10.81
N ALA A 102 -6.89 -14.27 -11.11
CA ALA A 102 -7.13 -14.77 -12.47
C ALA A 102 -7.48 -13.64 -13.44
N ALA A 103 -8.35 -12.72 -13.03
CA ALA A 103 -8.72 -11.55 -13.83
C ALA A 103 -7.52 -10.66 -14.14
N THR A 104 -6.66 -10.42 -13.15
CA THR A 104 -5.44 -9.62 -13.32
C THR A 104 -4.49 -10.26 -14.33
N GLU A 105 -4.23 -11.56 -14.19
CA GLU A 105 -3.36 -12.32 -15.10
C GLU A 105 -3.90 -12.32 -16.54
N LEU A 106 -5.17 -12.70 -16.71
CA LEU A 106 -5.79 -12.75 -18.03
C LEU A 106 -5.88 -11.36 -18.69
N ARG A 107 -6.18 -10.32 -17.91
CA ARG A 107 -6.32 -8.96 -18.44
C ARG A 107 -4.97 -8.36 -18.83
N PHE A 108 -3.94 -8.63 -18.03
CA PHE A 108 -2.58 -8.20 -18.33
C PHE A 108 -2.10 -8.85 -19.64
N ASP A 109 -2.31 -10.16 -19.79
CA ASP A 109 -1.98 -10.88 -21.02
C ASP A 109 -2.79 -10.41 -22.24
N GLU A 110 -4.10 -10.16 -22.08
CA GLU A 110 -4.98 -9.66 -23.15
C GLU A 110 -4.52 -8.31 -23.71
N LEU A 111 -4.05 -7.41 -22.83
CA LEU A 111 -3.50 -6.11 -23.21
C LEU A 111 -2.03 -6.18 -23.65
N GLY A 112 -1.44 -7.38 -23.72
CA GLY A 112 -0.05 -7.58 -24.13
C GLY A 112 0.98 -7.05 -23.12
N GLY A 113 0.59 -6.96 -21.85
CA GLY A 113 1.45 -6.52 -20.76
C GLY A 113 2.68 -7.42 -20.58
N GLN A 114 3.80 -6.82 -20.20
CA GLN A 114 5.02 -7.54 -19.84
C GLN A 114 5.67 -6.83 -18.65
N LEU A 115 5.97 -7.58 -17.60
CA LEU A 115 6.82 -7.07 -16.54
C LEU A 115 8.24 -6.84 -17.08
N THR A 116 8.84 -5.74 -16.67
CA THR A 116 10.26 -5.46 -16.89
C THR A 116 11.12 -6.40 -16.06
N ALA A 117 12.40 -6.54 -16.44
CA ALA A 117 13.35 -7.34 -15.67
C ALA A 117 13.56 -6.76 -14.25
N GLU A 118 13.48 -5.44 -14.12
CA GLU A 118 13.55 -4.72 -12.85
C GLU A 118 12.36 -5.04 -11.95
N GLU A 119 11.14 -5.08 -12.49
CA GLU A 119 9.92 -5.48 -11.76
C GLU A 119 9.96 -6.94 -11.32
N GLU A 120 10.40 -7.85 -12.21
CA GLU A 120 10.58 -9.26 -11.83
C GLU A 120 11.60 -9.41 -10.70
N GLN A 121 12.73 -8.68 -10.77
CA GLN A 121 13.73 -8.68 -9.72
C GLN A 121 13.21 -8.06 -8.42
N GLN A 122 12.38 -7.01 -8.51
CA GLN A 122 11.75 -6.37 -7.36
C GLN A 122 10.80 -7.36 -6.66
N ALA A 123 9.91 -8.01 -7.41
CA ALA A 123 9.01 -9.04 -6.89
C ALA A 123 9.79 -10.17 -6.21
N ASP A 124 10.84 -10.67 -6.86
CA ASP A 124 11.64 -11.76 -6.31
C ASP A 124 12.38 -11.36 -5.03
N SER A 125 12.94 -10.15 -5.00
CA SER A 125 13.66 -9.63 -3.82
C SER A 125 12.71 -9.41 -2.65
N TYR A 126 11.53 -8.86 -2.91
CA TYR A 126 10.54 -8.60 -1.88
C TYR A 126 9.91 -9.90 -1.35
N ALA A 127 9.59 -10.85 -2.23
CA ALA A 127 9.16 -12.19 -1.83
C ALA A 127 10.20 -12.90 -0.96
N GLN A 128 11.50 -12.75 -1.25
CA GLN A 128 12.55 -13.30 -0.41
C GLN A 128 12.57 -12.64 0.97
N GLN A 129 12.41 -11.31 1.06
CA GLN A 129 12.32 -10.61 2.35
C GLN A 129 11.12 -11.09 3.18
N LEU A 130 9.95 -11.27 2.55
CA LEU A 130 8.77 -11.83 3.19
C LEU A 130 9.02 -13.26 3.67
N MET A 131 9.73 -14.09 2.90
CA MET A 131 10.11 -15.44 3.32
C MET A 131 11.18 -15.45 4.42
N ASP A 132 12.08 -14.48 4.47
CA ASP A 132 13.07 -14.36 5.55
C ASP A 132 12.38 -13.93 6.86
N GLN A 133 11.36 -13.08 6.78
CA GLN A 133 10.63 -12.57 7.93
C GLN A 133 9.53 -13.50 8.43
N TYR A 134 8.76 -14.12 7.51
CA TYR A 134 7.54 -14.88 7.79
C TYR A 134 7.56 -16.31 7.24
N GLY A 135 8.69 -16.78 6.72
CA GLY A 135 8.77 -18.04 5.97
C GLY A 135 8.39 -19.29 6.77
N ASP A 136 8.59 -19.31 8.09
CA ASP A 136 8.12 -20.43 8.92
C ASP A 136 6.59 -20.51 8.96
N THR A 137 5.92 -19.36 9.04
CA THR A 137 4.46 -19.26 8.98
C THR A 137 3.94 -19.64 7.60
N TYR A 138 4.57 -19.14 6.53
CA TYR A 138 4.19 -19.51 5.16
C TYR A 138 4.36 -21.01 4.90
N LYS A 139 5.52 -21.58 5.25
CA LYS A 139 5.77 -23.03 5.11
C LYS A 139 4.79 -23.88 5.91
N ALA A 140 4.42 -23.44 7.12
CA ALA A 140 3.43 -24.13 7.94
C ALA A 140 2.03 -24.18 7.28
N ASN A 141 1.72 -23.18 6.46
CA ASN A 141 0.48 -23.09 5.68
C ASN A 141 0.62 -23.62 4.23
N GLY A 142 1.76 -24.22 3.88
CA GLY A 142 2.01 -24.79 2.55
C GLY A 142 2.29 -23.74 1.46
N ILE A 143 2.64 -22.53 1.84
CA ILE A 143 2.99 -21.42 0.94
C ILE A 143 4.50 -21.39 0.77
N GLY A 144 4.95 -21.57 -0.48
CA GLY A 144 6.37 -21.58 -0.84
C GLY A 144 6.85 -20.26 -1.43
N LEU A 145 8.17 -20.07 -1.54
CA LEU A 145 8.77 -18.88 -2.15
C LEU A 145 8.22 -18.60 -3.55
N GLU A 146 8.13 -19.63 -4.42
CA GLU A 146 7.60 -19.49 -5.78
C GLU A 146 6.16 -18.94 -5.80
N THR A 147 5.33 -19.34 -4.83
CA THR A 147 3.97 -18.81 -4.67
C THR A 147 3.99 -17.34 -4.30
N VAL A 148 4.83 -16.94 -3.35
CA VAL A 148 4.96 -15.54 -2.94
C VAL A 148 5.50 -14.70 -4.10
N GLN A 149 6.52 -15.17 -4.81
CA GLN A 149 7.06 -14.50 -5.99
C GLN A 149 6.01 -14.34 -7.09
N HIS A 150 5.19 -15.36 -7.34
CA HIS A 150 4.10 -15.26 -8.31
C HIS A 150 3.05 -14.25 -7.85
N PHE A 151 2.65 -14.29 -6.58
CA PHE A 151 1.71 -13.34 -6.02
C PHE A 151 2.21 -11.88 -6.12
N GLU A 152 3.47 -11.61 -5.78
CA GLU A 152 4.06 -10.27 -5.94
C GLU A 152 4.06 -9.79 -7.40
N ARG A 153 4.31 -10.70 -8.36
CA ARG A 153 4.17 -10.36 -9.80
C ARG A 153 2.71 -10.02 -10.17
N ILE A 154 1.71 -10.73 -9.62
CA ILE A 154 0.29 -10.39 -9.82
C ILE A 154 0.00 -8.96 -9.31
N LEU A 155 0.57 -8.57 -8.17
CA LEU A 155 0.42 -7.23 -7.63
C LEU A 155 1.04 -6.16 -8.53
N LEU A 156 2.24 -6.41 -9.07
CA LEU A 156 2.88 -5.51 -10.04
C LEU A 156 2.05 -5.39 -11.33
N LYS A 157 1.58 -6.53 -11.88
CA LYS A 157 0.68 -6.53 -13.05
C LYS A 157 -0.59 -5.72 -12.81
N SER A 158 -1.17 -5.81 -11.61
CA SER A 158 -2.35 -5.00 -11.25
C SER A 158 -2.05 -3.50 -11.27
N ASN A 159 -0.83 -3.09 -10.94
CA ASN A 159 -0.42 -1.68 -11.01
C ASN A 159 -0.17 -1.27 -12.46
N ASP A 160 0.54 -2.07 -13.23
CA ASP A 160 0.84 -1.79 -14.65
C ASP A 160 -0.43 -1.73 -15.51
N LEU A 161 -1.47 -2.47 -15.12
CA LEU A 161 -2.78 -2.37 -15.74
C LEU A 161 -3.36 -0.96 -15.67
N LEU A 162 -2.99 -0.11 -14.71
CA LEU A 162 -3.39 1.30 -14.71
C LEU A 162 -2.86 2.01 -15.96
N THR A 163 -1.60 1.80 -16.30
CA THR A 163 -0.98 2.40 -17.48
C THR A 163 -1.51 1.76 -18.77
N LEU A 164 -1.67 0.44 -18.81
CA LEU A 164 -2.19 -0.26 -19.99
C LEU A 164 -3.65 0.10 -20.30
N VAL A 165 -4.47 0.37 -19.28
CA VAL A 165 -5.89 0.72 -19.45
C VAL A 165 -6.09 2.23 -19.59
N TYR A 166 -5.43 3.04 -18.76
CA TYR A 166 -5.73 4.47 -18.62
C TYR A 166 -4.59 5.41 -19.02
N GLY A 167 -3.37 4.88 -19.18
CA GLY A 167 -2.20 5.62 -19.60
C GLY A 167 -2.30 6.12 -21.04
N ASN A 168 -1.31 6.90 -21.47
CA ASN A 168 -1.28 7.42 -22.83
C ASN A 168 -1.14 6.27 -23.84
N GLY A 169 -2.09 6.16 -24.77
CA GLY A 169 -2.15 5.04 -25.71
C GLY A 169 -2.66 3.72 -25.12
N GLY A 170 -3.15 3.74 -23.87
CA GLY A 170 -3.87 2.62 -23.27
C GLY A 170 -5.22 2.36 -23.95
N GLU A 171 -5.95 1.35 -23.48
CA GLU A 171 -7.25 0.97 -24.06
C GLU A 171 -8.30 2.09 -23.94
N THR A 172 -8.34 2.77 -22.79
CA THR A 172 -9.26 3.85 -22.44
C THR A 172 -8.50 5.00 -21.78
N PRO A 173 -7.68 5.73 -22.56
CA PRO A 173 -6.75 6.72 -22.02
C PRO A 173 -7.52 7.86 -21.33
N VAL A 174 -7.01 8.33 -20.20
CA VAL A 174 -7.52 9.54 -19.52
C VAL A 174 -7.01 10.77 -20.24
N SER A 175 -7.90 11.73 -20.51
CA SER A 175 -7.53 12.95 -21.24
C SER A 175 -6.68 13.89 -20.37
N ASP A 176 -5.81 14.68 -21.00
CA ASP A 176 -4.99 15.68 -20.30
C ASP A 176 -5.85 16.72 -19.55
N ALA A 177 -7.04 17.01 -20.07
CA ALA A 177 -8.00 17.89 -19.41
C ALA A 177 -8.51 17.28 -18.10
N ASP A 178 -8.92 16.00 -18.13
CA ASP A 178 -9.41 15.31 -16.92
C ASP A 178 -8.28 15.10 -15.89
N LEU A 179 -7.05 14.81 -16.34
CA LEU A 179 -5.89 14.71 -15.46
C LEU A 179 -5.58 16.04 -14.79
N THR A 180 -5.61 17.14 -15.56
CA THR A 180 -5.38 18.49 -15.02
C THR A 180 -6.47 18.86 -14.02
N GLU A 181 -7.74 18.60 -14.36
CA GLU A 181 -8.87 18.88 -13.47
C GLU A 181 -8.77 18.07 -12.16
N HIS A 182 -8.40 16.79 -12.23
CA HIS A 182 -8.19 15.95 -11.04
C HIS A 182 -7.02 16.46 -10.19
N LEU A 183 -5.90 16.79 -10.83
CA LEU A 183 -4.71 17.33 -10.17
C LEU A 183 -5.00 18.63 -9.43
N GLU A 184 -5.77 19.55 -10.03
CA GLU A 184 -6.11 20.85 -9.43
C GLU A 184 -7.12 20.75 -8.27
N ASN A 185 -8.10 19.84 -8.39
CA ASN A 185 -9.24 19.79 -7.48
C ASN A 185 -9.13 18.73 -6.38
N ASN A 186 -8.40 17.64 -6.63
CA ASN A 186 -8.39 16.47 -5.75
C ASN A 186 -7.00 16.17 -5.15
N MET A 187 -5.94 16.76 -5.70
CA MET A 187 -4.57 16.55 -5.24
C MET A 187 -3.93 17.85 -4.74
N VAL A 188 -2.89 17.71 -3.91
CA VAL A 188 -2.19 18.83 -3.29
C VAL A 188 -0.68 18.60 -3.37
N GLU A 189 0.03 19.45 -4.12
CA GLU A 189 1.49 19.53 -4.08
C GLU A 189 1.91 20.40 -2.90
N LEU A 190 2.70 19.83 -2.00
CA LEU A 190 3.22 20.53 -0.82
C LEU A 190 4.72 20.65 -0.87
N ALA A 191 5.23 21.84 -0.56
CA ALA A 191 6.57 22.01 -0.03
C ALA A 191 6.49 22.20 1.49
N TYR A 192 7.22 21.41 2.28
CA TYR A 192 6.99 21.40 3.73
C TYR A 192 8.20 21.05 4.61
N TYR A 193 8.06 21.39 5.90
CA TYR A 193 8.89 20.91 7.00
C TYR A 193 8.04 20.16 8.00
N VAL A 194 8.51 18.98 8.41
CA VAL A 194 7.95 18.25 9.56
C VAL A 194 8.69 18.68 10.82
N VAL A 195 7.92 19.05 11.84
CA VAL A 195 8.43 19.39 13.17
C VAL A 195 7.87 18.37 14.17
N PRO A 196 8.72 17.59 14.86
CA PRO A 196 8.28 16.68 15.89
C PRO A 196 7.76 17.47 17.10
N LEU A 197 6.65 17.01 17.68
CA LEU A 197 6.09 17.50 18.94
C LEU A 197 6.66 16.71 20.13
N TYR A 198 7.93 16.33 20.04
CA TYR A 198 8.68 15.67 21.09
C TYR A 198 10.17 15.96 20.91
N ASN A 199 10.91 15.97 22.01
CA ASN A 199 12.35 16.13 21.98
C ASN A 199 12.98 14.83 21.45
N THR A 200 13.60 14.86 20.28
CA THR A 200 14.16 13.68 19.61
C THR A 200 15.36 13.05 20.33
N SER A 201 15.97 13.75 21.29
CA SER A 201 17.07 13.22 22.11
C SER A 201 16.59 12.54 23.39
N THR A 202 15.52 13.05 24.01
CA THR A 202 15.00 12.52 25.29
C THR A 202 13.71 11.73 25.14
N TYR A 203 13.07 11.80 23.97
CA TYR A 203 11.74 11.27 23.67
C TYR A 203 10.63 11.83 24.56
N ALA A 204 10.86 12.97 25.22
CA ALA A 204 9.83 13.67 25.98
C ALA A 204 8.88 14.40 25.02
N PHE A 205 7.59 14.06 25.08
CA PHE A 205 6.55 14.72 24.30
C PHE A 205 6.25 16.13 24.81
N ALA A 206 5.89 17.02 23.88
CA ALA A 206 5.39 18.34 24.17
C ALA A 206 4.07 18.25 24.97
N ASP A 207 3.94 19.04 26.03
CA ASP A 207 2.64 19.32 26.63
C ASP A 207 1.81 20.27 25.75
N ASP A 208 0.56 20.52 26.15
CA ASP A 208 -0.38 21.31 25.33
C ASP A 208 0.01 22.79 25.22
N ASP A 209 0.64 23.37 26.25
CA ASP A 209 1.14 24.74 26.22
C ASP A 209 2.33 24.86 25.27
N GLN A 210 3.24 23.88 25.32
CA GLN A 210 4.38 23.77 24.39
C GLN A 210 3.90 23.60 22.94
N LYS A 211 2.93 22.72 22.69
CA LYS A 211 2.35 22.55 21.34
C LYS A 211 1.75 23.86 20.82
N ALA A 212 0.99 24.58 21.65
CA ALA A 212 0.40 25.86 21.28
C ALA A 212 1.46 26.92 20.95
N GLN A 213 2.54 26.97 21.74
CA GLN A 213 3.67 27.87 21.49
C GLN A 213 4.40 27.54 20.19
N MET A 214 4.72 26.26 19.97
CA MET A 214 5.38 25.79 18.74
C MET A 214 4.53 26.08 17.50
N LEU A 215 3.22 25.82 17.56
CA LEU A 215 2.29 26.12 16.49
C LEU A 215 2.22 27.62 16.18
N THR A 216 2.23 28.46 17.22
CA THR A 216 2.25 29.92 17.05
C THR A 216 3.51 30.40 16.30
N LEU A 217 4.68 29.88 16.68
CA LEU A 217 5.95 30.22 16.02
C LEU A 217 5.98 29.77 14.55
N ALA A 218 5.50 28.56 14.27
CA ALA A 218 5.40 28.07 12.89
C ALA A 218 4.37 28.88 12.07
N GLN A 219 3.24 29.29 12.67
CA GLN A 219 2.25 30.11 11.99
C GLN A 219 2.77 31.52 11.68
N GLN A 220 3.66 32.06 12.52
CA GLN A 220 4.38 33.31 12.21
C GLN A 220 5.30 33.13 10.99
N ALA A 221 6.00 32.00 10.89
CA ALA A 221 6.80 31.66 9.71
C ALA A 221 5.94 31.55 8.45
N ALA A 222 4.81 30.83 8.51
CA ALA A 222 3.84 30.76 7.42
C ALA A 222 3.31 32.13 7.00
N THR A 223 3.03 33.01 7.97
CA THR A 223 2.60 34.38 7.72
C THR A 223 3.67 35.19 6.98
N ALA A 224 4.95 35.01 7.34
CA ALA A 224 6.06 35.65 6.64
C ALA A 224 6.15 35.20 5.17
N VAL A 225 5.93 33.90 4.89
CA VAL A 225 5.85 33.38 3.52
C VAL A 225 4.69 34.00 2.76
N ASN A 226 3.50 34.07 3.37
CA ASN A 226 2.29 34.64 2.73
C ASN A 226 2.40 36.15 2.44
N LEU A 227 3.24 36.88 3.18
CA LEU A 227 3.51 38.30 2.96
C LEU A 227 4.61 38.53 1.92
N ALA A 228 5.39 37.50 1.58
CA ALA A 228 6.38 37.57 0.52
C ALA A 228 5.67 37.60 -0.84
N SER A 229 5.97 38.60 -1.67
CA SER A 229 5.45 38.71 -3.04
C SER A 229 6.26 37.81 -3.97
N ASN A 230 6.07 36.50 -3.87
CA ASN A 230 6.76 35.51 -4.69
C ASN A 230 6.05 35.34 -6.04
N GLU A 231 6.78 35.44 -7.15
CA GLU A 231 6.24 35.39 -8.51
C GLU A 231 6.36 33.99 -9.15
N SER A 232 7.16 33.11 -8.55
CA SER A 232 7.36 31.73 -9.04
C SER A 232 7.35 30.70 -7.91
N ALA A 233 7.11 29.43 -8.24
CA ALA A 233 7.18 28.33 -7.27
C ALA A 233 8.57 28.21 -6.62
N SER A 234 9.65 28.44 -7.38
CA SER A 234 11.00 28.44 -6.83
C SER A 234 11.21 29.53 -5.77
N GLU A 235 10.66 30.73 -6.00
CA GLU A 235 10.69 31.81 -5.01
C GLU A 235 9.82 31.49 -3.79
N GLN A 236 8.63 30.91 -3.99
CA GLN A 236 7.75 30.48 -2.91
C GLN A 236 8.44 29.45 -2.00
N VAL A 237 9.05 28.41 -2.58
CA VAL A 237 9.81 27.39 -1.83
C VAL A 237 11.04 27.98 -1.15
N SER A 238 11.72 28.93 -1.80
CA SER A 238 12.86 29.65 -1.19
C SER A 238 12.42 30.49 0.02
N ALA A 239 11.27 31.17 -0.08
CA ALA A 239 10.68 31.94 1.01
C ALA A 239 10.28 31.02 2.18
N LEU A 240 9.69 29.86 1.88
CA LEU A 240 9.38 28.83 2.89
C LEU A 240 10.65 28.38 3.62
N ASN A 241 11.70 28.02 2.89
CA ASN A 241 12.97 27.58 3.46
C ASN A 241 13.59 28.67 4.35
N ALA A 242 13.59 29.93 3.90
CA ALA A 242 14.10 31.05 4.70
C ALA A 242 13.29 31.28 5.99
N ALA A 243 11.95 31.25 5.89
CA ALA A 243 11.07 31.40 7.04
C ALA A 243 11.22 30.24 8.05
N ALA A 244 11.35 29.00 7.54
CA ALA A 244 11.59 27.82 8.35
C ALA A 244 12.95 27.91 9.08
N GLN A 245 14.03 28.23 8.37
CA GLN A 245 15.36 28.37 8.98
C GLN A 245 15.40 29.45 10.08
N ALA A 246 14.61 30.52 9.94
CA ALA A 246 14.49 31.54 10.96
C ALA A 246 13.69 31.07 12.19
N ALA A 247 12.65 30.25 12.00
CA ALA A 247 11.73 29.87 13.07
C ALA A 247 12.09 28.56 13.79
N LEU A 248 12.69 27.59 13.09
CA LEU A 248 13.01 26.26 13.64
C LEU A 248 13.85 26.31 14.92
N PRO A 249 14.88 27.17 15.06
CA PRO A 249 15.63 27.26 16.32
C PRO A 249 14.74 27.59 17.53
N ASP A 250 13.84 28.56 17.40
CA ASP A 250 12.93 28.96 18.47
C ASP A 250 11.86 27.90 18.73
N ILE A 251 11.36 27.24 17.68
CA ILE A 251 10.39 26.13 17.80
C ILE A 251 10.99 24.97 18.60
N TYR A 252 12.20 24.52 18.25
CA TYR A 252 12.86 23.41 18.93
C TYR A 252 13.32 23.77 20.35
N ALA A 253 13.62 25.05 20.61
CA ALA A 253 13.95 25.54 21.95
C ALA A 253 12.81 25.38 22.95
N VAL A 254 11.53 25.40 22.51
CA VAL A 254 10.36 25.11 23.37
C VAL A 254 10.46 23.73 24.02
N LEU A 255 11.08 22.77 23.32
CA LEU A 255 11.30 21.40 23.79
C LEU A 255 12.67 21.19 24.45
N GLY A 256 13.46 22.26 24.61
CA GLY A 256 14.86 22.16 25.04
C GLY A 256 15.72 21.32 24.08
N SER A 257 15.42 21.41 22.78
CA SER A 257 16.07 20.66 21.71
C SER A 257 16.68 21.58 20.66
N THR A 258 17.45 21.01 19.73
CA THR A 258 17.98 21.72 18.56
C THR A 258 17.42 21.08 17.29
N PRO A 259 17.16 21.87 16.23
CA PRO A 259 16.76 21.30 14.94
C PRO A 259 17.83 20.33 14.44
N SER A 260 17.42 19.21 13.86
CA SER A 260 18.30 18.44 12.98
C SER A 260 18.45 19.18 11.64
N ASP A 261 19.51 18.88 10.89
CA ASP A 261 19.64 19.31 9.50
C ASP A 261 18.41 18.82 8.72
N THR A 262 17.46 19.72 8.49
CA THR A 262 16.18 19.45 7.84
C THR A 262 16.13 20.27 6.57
N ASN A 263 15.83 19.58 5.46
CA ASN A 263 15.61 20.21 4.16
C ASN A 263 14.12 20.27 3.88
N VAL A 264 13.69 21.26 3.10
CA VAL A 264 12.34 21.30 2.57
C VAL A 264 12.06 20.00 1.80
N GLN A 265 10.94 19.37 2.11
CA GLN A 265 10.42 18.20 1.38
C GLN A 265 9.36 18.66 0.38
N THR A 266 9.20 17.91 -0.70
CA THR A 266 8.14 18.15 -1.70
C THR A 266 7.38 16.86 -1.96
N GLU A 267 6.06 16.92 -2.00
CA GLU A 267 5.23 15.73 -2.18
C GLU A 267 3.86 16.08 -2.79
N LEU A 268 3.46 15.29 -3.80
CA LEU A 268 2.13 15.33 -4.37
C LEU A 268 1.22 14.36 -3.62
N LEU A 269 0.23 14.89 -2.90
CA LEU A 269 -0.69 14.11 -2.08
C LEU A 269 -2.04 13.97 -2.77
N GLY A 270 -2.49 12.73 -2.93
CA GLY A 270 -3.88 12.40 -3.27
C GLY A 270 -4.82 12.58 -2.07
N ALA A 271 -6.13 12.65 -2.33
CA ALA A 271 -7.12 12.93 -1.29
C ALA A 271 -7.10 11.90 -0.14
N SER A 272 -6.95 10.61 -0.47
CA SER A 272 -6.92 9.51 0.51
C SER A 272 -5.65 9.53 1.38
N THR A 273 -4.48 9.81 0.78
CA THR A 273 -3.21 10.00 1.51
C THR A 273 -3.32 11.18 2.45
N LEU A 274 -3.94 12.28 2.01
CA LEU A 274 -4.14 13.46 2.83
C LEU A 274 -5.05 13.15 4.03
N ASP A 275 -6.19 12.47 3.84
CA ASP A 275 -7.09 12.12 4.96
C ASP A 275 -6.43 11.16 5.97
N SER A 276 -5.66 10.18 5.48
CA SER A 276 -4.99 9.21 6.35
C SER A 276 -3.78 9.80 7.09
N THR A 277 -3.10 10.78 6.51
CA THR A 277 -1.93 11.43 7.10
C THR A 277 -2.34 12.50 8.12
N PHE A 278 -3.36 13.31 7.79
CA PHE A 278 -3.78 14.46 8.58
C PHE A 278 -4.89 14.09 9.58
N THR A 279 -4.52 13.33 10.60
CA THR A 279 -5.46 12.75 11.59
C THR A 279 -6.04 13.76 12.58
N GLN A 280 -5.43 14.94 12.74
CA GLN A 280 -6.01 15.99 13.58
C GLN A 280 -7.18 16.69 12.91
N SER A 281 -8.24 16.91 13.71
CA SER A 281 -9.46 17.58 13.28
C SER A 281 -9.16 18.92 12.60
N GLY A 282 -9.67 19.08 11.37
CA GLY A 282 -9.51 20.28 10.56
C GLY A 282 -8.13 20.47 9.92
N SER A 283 -7.13 19.62 10.20
CA SER A 283 -5.78 19.78 9.64
C SER A 283 -5.73 19.46 8.14
N ALA A 284 -6.44 18.41 7.70
CA ALA A 284 -6.61 18.08 6.28
C ALA A 284 -7.27 19.23 5.50
N ASP A 285 -8.38 19.76 6.02
CA ASP A 285 -9.12 20.84 5.39
C ASP A 285 -8.33 22.15 5.36
N ALA A 286 -7.52 22.42 6.39
CA ALA A 286 -6.63 23.58 6.39
C ALA A 286 -5.63 23.52 5.23
N ILE A 287 -5.09 22.34 4.92
CA ILE A 287 -4.19 22.14 3.77
C ILE A 287 -4.94 22.26 2.44
N ARG A 288 -6.10 21.61 2.29
CA ARG A 288 -6.91 21.67 1.06
C ARG A 288 -7.33 23.09 0.68
N ASN A 289 -7.61 23.91 1.69
CA ASN A 289 -8.09 25.28 1.51
C ASN A 289 -6.97 26.31 1.23
N LEU A 290 -5.69 25.91 1.27
CA LEU A 290 -4.60 26.78 0.82
C LEU A 290 -4.76 27.06 -0.68
N ALA A 291 -4.64 28.32 -1.08
CA ALA A 291 -4.41 28.65 -2.48
C ALA A 291 -2.96 28.34 -2.86
N TYR A 292 -2.66 28.20 -4.16
CA TYR A 292 -1.28 28.10 -4.63
C TYR A 292 -0.45 29.31 -4.17
N GLY A 293 0.74 29.02 -3.66
CA GLY A 293 1.64 30.00 -3.05
C GLY A 293 1.32 30.36 -1.60
N GLN A 294 0.25 29.83 -1.01
CA GLN A 294 -0.06 30.05 0.41
C GLN A 294 0.54 28.98 1.31
N ALA A 295 1.02 29.44 2.47
CA ALA A 295 1.55 28.62 3.53
C ALA A 295 0.68 28.64 4.79
N ALA A 296 0.69 27.54 5.53
CA ALA A 296 0.12 27.41 6.86
C ALA A 296 0.95 26.47 7.73
N ALA A 297 0.81 26.61 9.05
CA ALA A 297 1.29 25.62 9.99
C ALA A 297 0.10 24.84 10.57
N VAL A 298 0.19 23.51 10.54
CA VAL A 298 -0.88 22.63 11.07
C VAL A 298 -0.28 21.55 11.95
N GLN A 299 -0.87 21.32 13.11
CA GLN A 299 -0.67 20.06 13.81
C GLN A 299 -1.49 19.00 13.07
N TYR A 300 -0.84 18.01 12.47
CA TYR A 300 -1.51 16.98 11.68
C TYR A 300 -1.65 15.65 12.43
N SER A 301 -0.85 15.43 13.49
CA SER A 301 -0.96 14.26 14.36
C SER A 301 -0.70 14.61 15.83
N SER A 302 -0.76 13.63 16.74
CA SER A 302 -0.43 13.85 18.16
C SER A 302 1.07 14.10 18.42
N TYR A 303 1.94 13.74 17.47
CA TYR A 303 3.39 13.72 17.64
C TYR A 303 4.14 14.60 16.64
N ALA A 304 3.45 15.21 15.68
CA ALA A 304 4.08 16.06 14.68
C ALA A 304 3.15 17.20 14.20
N MET A 305 3.80 18.26 13.77
CA MET A 305 3.18 19.38 13.06
C MET A 305 3.96 19.65 11.77
N MET A 306 3.34 20.38 10.85
CA MET A 306 3.88 20.69 9.54
C MET A 306 3.82 22.20 9.30
N LEU A 307 4.91 22.78 8.80
CA LEU A 307 4.90 24.08 8.13
C LEU A 307 4.88 23.81 6.63
N ALA A 308 3.74 24.04 5.99
CA ALA A 308 3.47 23.65 4.61
C ALA A 308 3.18 24.86 3.72
N LEU A 309 3.60 24.79 2.47
CA LEU A 309 3.28 25.67 1.36
C LEU A 309 2.58 24.84 0.29
N ARG A 310 1.40 25.26 -0.16
CA ARG A 310 0.78 24.65 -1.34
C ARG A 310 1.41 25.23 -2.60
N VAL A 311 1.97 24.36 -3.43
CA VAL A 311 2.58 24.73 -4.70
C VAL A 311 1.64 24.34 -5.83
N ASP A 312 1.71 25.04 -6.96
CA ASP A 312 1.06 24.57 -8.19
C ASP A 312 1.88 23.38 -8.74
N PRO A 313 1.33 22.15 -8.80
CA PRO A 313 2.07 20.98 -9.28
C PRO A 313 2.62 21.17 -10.71
N LEU A 314 1.88 21.87 -11.58
CA LEU A 314 2.30 22.10 -12.97
C LEU A 314 3.36 23.20 -13.11
N SER A 315 3.66 23.91 -12.02
CA SER A 315 4.78 24.86 -11.97
C SER A 315 6.12 24.20 -11.60
N VAL A 316 6.09 22.96 -11.10
CA VAL A 316 7.28 22.21 -10.65
C VAL A 316 7.56 20.95 -11.48
N ALA A 317 6.53 20.38 -12.11
CA ALA A 317 6.64 19.21 -12.98
C ALA A 317 5.73 19.34 -14.20
N SER A 318 6.04 18.63 -15.29
CA SER A 318 5.11 18.56 -16.43
C SER A 318 3.95 17.62 -16.13
N LEU A 319 2.81 17.80 -16.81
CA LEU A 319 1.68 16.87 -16.67
C LEU A 319 2.08 15.43 -17.04
N ASP A 320 2.97 15.26 -18.01
CA ASP A 320 3.46 13.94 -18.41
C ASP A 320 4.30 13.29 -17.30
N ASP A 321 5.11 14.06 -16.56
CA ASP A 321 5.86 13.54 -15.41
C ASP A 321 4.94 13.13 -14.24
N LEU A 322 3.77 13.76 -14.13
CA LEU A 322 2.79 13.50 -13.07
C LEU A 322 1.73 12.46 -13.47
N ARG A 323 1.64 12.09 -14.75
CA ARG A 323 0.52 11.32 -15.32
C ARG A 323 0.25 10.04 -14.55
N ASP A 324 1.29 9.24 -14.30
CA ASP A 324 1.13 7.94 -13.65
C ASP A 324 0.62 8.08 -12.21
N GLN A 325 1.10 9.11 -11.48
CA GLN A 325 0.65 9.40 -10.13
C GLN A 325 -0.82 9.86 -10.10
N VAL A 326 -1.21 10.74 -11.04
CA VAL A 326 -2.60 11.23 -11.15
C VAL A 326 -3.54 10.10 -11.55
N ILE A 327 -3.16 9.27 -12.52
CA ILE A 327 -3.93 8.08 -12.91
C ILE A 327 -4.07 7.12 -11.73
N THR A 328 -3.01 6.90 -10.96
CA THR A 328 -3.05 6.02 -9.80
C THR A 328 -4.07 6.50 -8.78
N ASP A 329 -4.04 7.79 -8.42
CA ASP A 329 -5.02 8.36 -7.47
C ASP A 329 -6.46 8.30 -8.03
N MET A 330 -6.63 8.59 -9.32
CA MET A 330 -7.94 8.68 -9.97
C MET A 330 -8.58 7.32 -10.29
N LYS A 331 -7.78 6.31 -10.67
CA LYS A 331 -8.27 5.10 -11.35
C LYS A 331 -8.05 3.79 -10.60
N THR A 332 -7.27 3.76 -9.52
CA THR A 332 -7.03 2.52 -8.75
C THR A 332 -8.32 1.83 -8.31
N SER A 333 -9.28 2.59 -7.74
CA SER A 333 -10.55 2.03 -7.27
C SER A 333 -11.44 1.53 -8.41
N GLU A 334 -11.43 2.24 -9.54
CA GLU A 334 -12.19 1.87 -10.74
C GLU A 334 -11.62 0.57 -11.33
N LEU A 335 -10.30 0.49 -11.50
CA LEU A 335 -9.62 -0.70 -12.00
C LEU A 335 -9.87 -1.91 -11.12
N LYS A 336 -9.73 -1.76 -9.80
CA LYS A 336 -9.97 -2.85 -8.84
C LYS A 336 -11.40 -3.37 -8.93
N THR A 337 -12.38 -2.48 -9.07
CA THR A 337 -13.78 -2.87 -9.26
C THR A 337 -13.96 -3.61 -10.58
N ALA A 338 -13.39 -3.10 -11.68
CA ALA A 338 -13.46 -3.75 -12.98
C ALA A 338 -12.82 -5.15 -12.97
N LEU A 339 -11.67 -5.33 -12.31
CA LEU A 339 -11.01 -6.62 -12.17
C LEU A 339 -11.82 -7.60 -11.30
N SER A 340 -12.45 -7.11 -10.23
CA SER A 340 -13.36 -7.91 -9.40
C SER A 340 -14.57 -8.39 -10.21
N ASP A 341 -15.23 -7.48 -10.95
CA ASP A 341 -16.40 -7.80 -11.77
C ASP A 341 -16.03 -8.76 -12.90
N TYR A 342 -14.88 -8.53 -13.56
CA TYR A 342 -14.37 -9.42 -14.59
C TYR A 342 -14.10 -10.82 -14.00
N GLY A 343 -13.38 -10.91 -12.89
CA GLY A 343 -13.09 -12.17 -12.21
C GLY A 343 -14.34 -12.92 -11.77
N ALA A 344 -15.37 -12.20 -11.30
CA ALA A 344 -16.67 -12.78 -10.93
C ALA A 344 -17.43 -13.34 -12.15
N SER A 345 -17.20 -12.79 -13.35
CA SER A 345 -17.82 -13.23 -14.60
C SER A 345 -17.15 -14.45 -15.25
N LEU A 346 -15.89 -14.75 -14.87
CA LEU A 346 -15.14 -15.89 -15.40
C LEU A 346 -15.77 -17.22 -14.99
N GLU A 347 -15.75 -18.20 -15.90
CA GLU A 347 -16.27 -19.54 -15.62
C GLU A 347 -15.43 -20.22 -14.53
N ASN A 348 -16.09 -20.79 -13.52
CA ASN A 348 -15.43 -21.41 -12.37
C ASN A 348 -15.32 -22.93 -12.57
N HIS A 349 -14.08 -23.40 -12.72
CA HIS A 349 -13.73 -24.82 -12.86
C HIS A 349 -12.87 -25.32 -11.69
N LEU A 350 -13.03 -24.74 -10.49
CA LEU A 350 -12.31 -25.17 -9.30
C LEU A 350 -12.74 -26.59 -8.88
N ASP A 351 -11.76 -27.47 -8.69
CA ASP A 351 -11.97 -28.85 -8.28
C ASP A 351 -12.22 -28.93 -6.77
N THR A 352 -13.48 -29.18 -6.42
CA THR A 352 -13.91 -29.35 -5.02
C THR A 352 -13.17 -30.49 -4.31
N SER A 353 -12.84 -31.58 -5.01
CA SER A 353 -12.07 -32.70 -4.44
C SER A 353 -10.61 -32.31 -4.17
N ALA A 354 -10.01 -31.48 -5.02
CA ALA A 354 -8.69 -30.90 -4.79
C ALA A 354 -8.70 -29.96 -3.57
N MET A 355 -9.63 -28.99 -3.55
CA MET A 355 -9.78 -28.04 -2.43
C MET A 355 -10.06 -28.73 -1.09
N ASN A 356 -10.85 -29.80 -1.08
CA ASN A 356 -11.14 -30.57 0.15
C ASN A 356 -9.88 -31.21 0.78
N LYS A 357 -8.79 -31.38 0.03
CA LYS A 357 -7.49 -31.85 0.57
C LYS A 357 -6.71 -30.72 1.28
N LEU A 358 -7.08 -29.48 1.01
CA LEU A 358 -6.50 -28.22 1.50
C LEU A 358 -7.50 -27.43 2.39
N PRO A 359 -8.09 -28.03 3.43
CA PRO A 359 -9.13 -27.37 4.20
C PRO A 359 -8.55 -26.25 5.08
N MET A 360 -9.28 -25.13 5.20
CA MET A 360 -8.96 -24.02 6.11
C MET A 360 -8.75 -24.42 7.58
N THR A 361 -9.29 -25.56 8.01
CA THR A 361 -9.04 -26.11 9.36
C THR A 361 -7.58 -26.52 9.61
N LYS A 362 -6.74 -26.57 8.57
CA LYS A 362 -5.29 -26.80 8.64
C LYS A 362 -4.47 -25.51 8.71
N ILE A 363 -5.09 -24.33 8.62
CA ILE A 363 -4.38 -23.06 8.78
C ILE A 363 -3.63 -23.07 10.11
N VAL A 364 -2.43 -22.52 10.10
CA VAL A 364 -1.60 -22.28 11.27
C VAL A 364 -1.50 -20.77 11.46
N ASN A 365 -2.22 -20.26 12.45
CA ASN A 365 -2.15 -18.87 12.91
C ASN A 365 -1.49 -18.84 14.29
N LYS A 366 -0.34 -18.17 14.43
CA LYS A 366 0.51 -18.21 15.63
C LYS A 366 0.86 -16.84 16.12
#